data_AF-A0A1C9WS52-F1
#
_entry.id   AF-A0A1C9WS52-F1
#
_cell.length_a   1.000
_cell.length_b   1.000
_cell.length_c   1.000
_cell.angle_alpha   90.00
_cell.angle_beta   90.00
_cell.angle_gamma   90.00
#
_symmetry.space_group_name_H-M   'P 1'
#
loop_
_entity.id
_entity.type
_entity.pdbx_description
1 polymer ?
#
loop_
_entity_poly.entity_id
_entity_poly.type
_entity_poly.pdbx_seq_one_letter_code
_entity_poly.pdbx_strand_id
1 'polypeptide(L)'
;MPKISPELLSVLRCPVTGSPLVQDGEELVTTAAGPSGEKLRYTIEDGIPLLLPPELLPAAAAAPASQHSAGRPDSGRHEAD
;
A
#
# COMPACT_ATOMS: atom_id res chain seq x y z
N MET A 1 11.25 -15.05 -4.93
CA MET A 1 10.57 -13.76 -5.17
C MET A 1 9.07 -13.97 -5.04
N PRO A 2 8.40 -13.30 -4.09
CA PRO A 2 6.95 -13.29 -4.04
C PRO A 2 6.42 -12.61 -5.32
N LYS A 3 5.78 -13.39 -6.17
CA LYS A 3 5.11 -12.87 -7.36
C LYS A 3 3.69 -12.50 -6.97
N ILE A 4 3.31 -11.26 -7.22
CA ILE A 4 1.92 -10.85 -7.09
C ILE A 4 1.12 -11.61 -8.15
N SER A 5 -0.04 -12.16 -7.77
CA SER A 5 -0.86 -12.91 -8.71
C SER A 5 -1.32 -12.00 -9.85
N PRO A 6 -1.43 -12.52 -11.09
CA PRO A 6 -1.90 -11.74 -12.23
C PRO A 6 -3.29 -11.11 -12.01
N GLU A 7 -4.16 -11.81 -11.28
CA GLU A 7 -5.49 -11.30 -10.93
C GLU A 7 -5.41 -10.07 -10.02
N LEU A 8 -4.51 -10.08 -9.03
CA LEU A 8 -4.30 -8.93 -8.15
C LEU A 8 -3.65 -7.76 -8.90
N LEU A 9 -2.64 -8.03 -9.75
CA LEU A 9 -2.03 -6.99 -10.60
C LEU A 9 -3.06 -6.30 -11.51
N SER A 10 -4.07 -7.04 -11.98
CA SER A 10 -5.14 -6.49 -12.83
C SER A 10 -6.00 -5.45 -12.11
N VAL A 11 -6.12 -5.52 -10.78
CA VAL A 11 -6.89 -4.55 -9.98
C VAL A 11 -6.04 -3.42 -9.40
N LEU A 12 -4.75 -3.63 -9.16
CA LEU A 12 -3.88 -2.62 -8.57
C LEU A 12 -3.74 -1.38 -9.50
N ARG A 13 -3.86 -0.20 -8.91
CA ARG A 13 -3.76 1.10 -9.61
C ARG A 13 -2.80 2.03 -8.89
N CYS A 14 -2.18 2.91 -9.66
CA CYS A 14 -1.36 3.99 -9.16
C CYS A 14 -2.18 4.92 -8.26
N PRO A 15 -1.77 5.19 -7.01
CA PRO A 15 -2.49 6.11 -6.11
C PRO A 15 -2.50 7.57 -6.59
N VAL A 16 -1.60 7.96 -7.49
CA VAL A 16 -1.48 9.34 -8.00
C VAL A 16 -2.28 9.53 -9.30
N THR A 17 -2.18 8.59 -10.24
CA THR A 17 -2.74 8.73 -11.60
C THR A 17 -3.89 7.79 -11.91
N GLY A 18 -4.15 6.78 -11.07
CA GLY A 18 -5.10 5.72 -11.37
C GLY A 18 -4.67 4.79 -12.51
N SER A 19 -3.44 4.89 -13.01
CA SER A 19 -2.95 4.03 -14.10
C SER A 19 -2.65 2.60 -13.62
N PRO A 20 -2.69 1.58 -14.50
CA PRO A 20 -2.26 0.22 -14.17
C PRO A 20 -0.80 0.14 -13.73
N LEU A 21 -0.49 -0.90 -12.96
CA LEU A 21 0.84 -1.21 -12.47
C LEU A 21 1.33 -2.53 -13.07
N VAL A 22 2.63 -2.62 -13.33
CA VAL A 22 3.31 -3.87 -13.71
C VAL A 22 4.39 -4.19 -12.69
N GLN A 23 4.57 -5.46 -12.35
CA GLN A 23 5.65 -5.88 -11.47
C GLN A 23 6.97 -6.00 -12.24
N ASP A 24 7.98 -5.26 -11.80
CA ASP A 24 9.36 -5.33 -12.27
C ASP A 24 10.25 -5.73 -11.08
N GLY A 25 10.57 -7.02 -10.98
CA GLY A 25 11.28 -7.57 -9.83
C GLY A 25 10.52 -7.37 -8.51
N GLU A 26 11.07 -6.54 -7.63
CA GLU A 26 10.53 -6.20 -6.30
C GLU A 26 9.85 -4.83 -6.28
N GLU A 27 9.54 -4.28 -7.45
CA GLU A 27 8.84 -3.00 -7.59
C GLU A 27 7.58 -3.15 -8.45
N LEU A 28 6.62 -2.26 -8.22
CA LEU A 28 5.51 -1.98 -9.12
C LEU A 28 5.79 -0.68 -9.87
N VAL A 29 5.74 -0.73 -11.20
CA VAL A 29 6.00 0.41 -12.08
C VAL A 29 4.72 0.80 -12.81
N THR A 30 4.45 2.11 -12.91
CA THR A 30 3.30 2.58 -13.69
C THR A 30 3.47 2.34 -15.19
N THR A 31 2.38 1.97 -15.86
CA THR A 31 2.40 1.82 -17.33
C THR A 31 2.45 3.17 -18.05
N ALA A 32 1.87 4.21 -17.44
CA ALA A 32 1.89 5.60 -17.91
C ALA A 32 2.81 6.48 -17.06
N ALA A 33 3.27 7.60 -17.64
CA ALA A 33 4.00 8.63 -16.92
C ALA A 33 3.12 9.32 -15.87
N GLY A 34 3.72 9.68 -14.74
CA GLY A 34 3.12 10.50 -13.70
C GLY A 34 3.12 11.99 -14.02
N PRO A 35 2.69 12.85 -13.07
CA PRO A 35 2.65 14.30 -13.25
C PRO A 35 3.99 14.93 -13.64
N SER A 36 5.10 14.35 -13.19
CA SER A 36 6.46 14.80 -13.52
C SER A 36 6.98 14.32 -14.88
N GLY A 37 6.18 13.56 -15.65
CA GLY A 37 6.61 12.96 -16.92
C GLY A 37 7.39 11.64 -16.79
N GLU A 38 7.67 11.21 -15.56
CA GLU A 38 8.39 9.96 -15.27
C GLU A 38 7.45 8.86 -14.77
N LYS A 39 7.81 7.59 -14.95
CA LYS A 39 7.07 6.46 -14.38
C LYS A 39 7.30 6.40 -12.87
N LEU A 40 6.23 6.23 -12.11
CA LEU A 40 6.29 6.06 -10.67
C LEU A 40 6.62 4.60 -10.34
N ARG A 41 7.43 4.41 -9.31
CA ARG A 41 7.86 3.09 -8.81
C ARG A 41 7.46 2.95 -7.34
N TYR A 42 7.01 1.76 -6.97
CA TYR A 42 6.57 1.43 -5.63
C TYR A 42 7.25 0.14 -5.19
N THR A 43 7.92 0.13 -4.04
CA THR A 43 8.62 -1.04 -3.52
C THR A 43 7.64 -2.09 -3.00
N ILE A 44 8.05 -3.35 -3.04
CA ILE A 44 7.35 -4.48 -2.42
C ILE A 44 8.18 -4.93 -1.23
N GLU A 45 7.65 -4.76 -0.02
CA GLU A 45 8.32 -5.10 1.24
C GLU A 45 7.56 -6.24 1.92
N ASP A 46 8.24 -7.34 2.22
CA ASP A 46 7.62 -8.55 2.79
C ASP A 46 6.41 -9.08 1.98
N GLY A 47 6.40 -8.85 0.67
CA GLY A 47 5.30 -9.21 -0.22
C GLY A 47 4.13 -8.21 -0.23
N ILE A 48 4.24 -7.09 0.49
CA ILE A 48 3.24 -6.02 0.57
C ILE A 48 3.69 -4.84 -0.31
N PRO A 49 2.92 -4.45 -1.33
CA PRO A 49 3.24 -3.26 -2.14
C PRO A 49 3.02 -1.95 -1.38
N LEU A 50 4.04 -1.10 -1.34
CA LEU A 50 3.97 0.22 -0.68
C LEU A 50 3.39 1.28 -1.63
N LEU A 51 2.07 1.32 -1.75
CA LEU A 51 1.35 2.26 -2.63
C LEU A 51 1.06 3.61 -1.95
N LEU A 52 2.11 4.30 -1.52
CA LEU A 52 2.02 5.64 -0.96
C LEU A 52 2.36 6.69 -2.03
N PRO A 53 1.65 7.83 -2.08
CA PRO A 53 2.15 9.02 -2.76
C PRO A 53 3.57 9.36 -2.25
N PRO A 54 4.51 9.71 -3.14
CA PRO A 54 5.91 9.93 -2.77
C PRO A 54 6.09 10.98 -1.68
N GLU A 55 5.22 12.00 -1.65
CA GLU A 55 5.19 13.02 -0.61
C GLU A 55 4.87 12.48 0.80
N LEU A 56 4.26 11.29 0.90
CA LEU A 56 3.90 10.65 2.16
C LEU A 56 4.94 9.60 2.64
N LEU A 57 5.92 9.23 1.81
CA LEU A 57 6.98 8.28 2.21
C LEU A 57 7.78 8.75 3.44
N PRO A 58 8.19 10.03 3.56
CA PRO A 58 8.89 10.50 4.76
C PRO A 58 8.02 10.39 6.02
N ALA A 59 6.71 10.63 5.88
CA ALA A 59 5.77 10.51 6.99
C ALA A 59 5.61 9.05 7.44
N ALA A 60 5.58 8.10 6.50
CA ALA A 60 5.54 6.67 6.81
C ALA A 60 6.79 6.21 7.56
N ALA A 61 7.99 6.66 7.15
CA ALA A 61 9.24 6.35 7.84
C ALA A 61 9.31 6.93 9.26
N ALA A 62 8.67 8.09 9.48
CA ALA A 62 8.63 8.75 10.79
C ALA A 62 7.51 8.22 11.72
N ALA A 63 6.53 7.49 11.18
CA ALA A 63 5.38 7.02 11.94
C ALA A 63 5.75 5.85 12.87
N PRO A 64 5.35 5.88 14.16
CA PRO A 64 5.53 4.73 15.04
C PRO A 64 4.60 3.58 14.60
N ALA A 65 5.15 2.37 14.50
CA ALA A 65 4.49 1.17 13.97
C ALA A 65 3.28 0.65 14.79
N SER A 66 2.94 1.27 15.92
CA SER A 66 1.94 0.76 16.88
C SER A 66 0.50 1.23 16.63
N GLN A 67 0.18 1.85 15.49
CA GLN A 67 -1.13 2.49 15.29
C GLN A 67 -2.20 1.61 14.61
N HIS A 68 -1.94 0.32 14.38
CA HIS A 68 -2.88 -0.55 13.66
C HIS A 68 -3.75 -1.47 14.53
N SER A 69 -3.83 -1.23 15.85
CA SER A 69 -4.79 -1.89 16.73
C SER A 69 -5.07 -1.08 18.00
N ALA A 70 -6.17 -0.34 17.98
CA ALA A 70 -6.93 -0.06 19.19
C ALA A 70 -8.42 0.12 18.83
N GLY A 71 -8.96 -0.82 18.04
CA GLY A 71 -10.39 -1.09 18.08
C GLY A 71 -10.72 -1.55 19.49
N ARG A 72 -11.23 -0.61 20.30
CA ARG A 72 -11.65 -0.82 21.69
C ARG A 72 -12.60 -2.02 21.73
N PRO A 73 -12.31 -3.12 22.46
CA PRO A 73 -13.31 -4.13 22.68
C PRO A 73 -14.38 -3.49 23.56
N ASP A 74 -15.53 -3.20 22.97
CA ASP A 74 -16.76 -2.90 23.68
C ASP A 74 -17.11 -4.13 24.54
N SER A 75 -16.59 -4.14 25.76
CA SER A 75 -16.97 -5.11 26.78
C SER A 75 -18.24 -4.57 27.44
N GLY A 76 -19.34 -4.67 26.69
CA GLY A 76 -20.67 -4.50 27.21
C GLY A 76 -20.88 -5.44 28.40
N ARG A 77 -21.04 -4.85 29.59
CA ARG A 77 -21.61 -5.51 30.77
C ARG A 77 -23.00 -6.04 30.41
N HIS A 78 -23.16 -7.36 30.47
CA HIS A 78 -24.43 -8.08 30.73
C HIS A 78 -24.08 -9.02 31.89
N GLU A 79 -24.41 -8.72 33.15
CA GLU A 79 -25.70 -8.79 33.86
C GLU A 79 -25.76 -10.05 34.76
N ALA A 80 -26.10 -9.79 36.03
CA ALA A 80 -26.73 -10.59 37.10
C ALA A 80 -26.20 -11.98 37.53
N ASP A 81 -25.74 -12.06 38.77
CA ASP A 81 -26.46 -12.73 39.89
C ASP A 81 -26.04 -12.08 41.23
#